data_AF-A0A351EP59-F1
#
_entry.id   AF-A0A351EP59-F1
#
_cell.length_a   1.000
_cell.length_b   1.000
_cell.length_c   1.000
_cell.angle_alpha   90.00
_cell.angle_beta   90.00
_cell.angle_gamma   90.00
#
_symmetry.space_group_name_H-M   'P 1'
#
loop_
_entity.id
_entity.type
_entity.pdbx_description
1 polymer ?
#
loop_
_entity_poly.entity_id
_entity_poly.type
_entity_poly.pdbx_seq_one_letter_code
_entity_poly.pdbx_strand_id
1 'polypeptide(L)'
;MLDECETMLLTELVIASNGVATGTSANELILGSASVDVIDGRGGDDCIIGGANDDEIRGGTGADTIYGQAGEDQIYGENGWDTIYGGDDDDWIDAGNGQDTVYCDGGNDTIYGRGKTDTIFGGSGNDTIFGNGGDDTIDGNGDDDTIDGGRDQDDCVGGNGIDVFVQCEVETP
;
A
#
# COMPACT_ATOMS: atom_id res chain seq x y z
N MET A 1 6.13 2.44 14.08
CA MET A 1 5.53 1.09 14.06
C MET A 1 6.48 0.22 13.26
N LEU A 2 7.02 -0.87 13.83
CA LEU A 2 7.84 -1.86 13.12
C LEU A 2 7.48 -3.29 13.59
N ASP A 3 6.28 -3.48 14.16
CA ASP A 3 5.97 -4.67 14.97
C ASP A 3 5.73 -5.94 14.12
N GLU A 4 5.26 -5.80 12.87
CA GLU A 4 4.93 -6.98 12.04
C GLU A 4 6.17 -7.64 11.43
N CYS A 5 7.14 -6.85 10.98
CA CYS A 5 8.39 -7.37 10.43
C CYS A 5 9.33 -8.00 11.48
N GLU A 6 9.31 -7.51 12.72
CA GLU A 6 10.14 -8.06 13.81
C GLU A 6 9.63 -9.41 14.35
N THR A 7 8.34 -9.73 14.15
CA THR A 7 7.73 -10.97 14.61
C THR A 7 7.76 -12.10 13.56
N MET A 8 8.15 -11.79 12.33
CA MET A 8 8.23 -12.73 11.23
C MET A 8 9.47 -13.64 11.37
N LEU A 9 9.28 -14.96 11.26
CA LEU A 9 10.36 -15.96 11.28
C LEU A 9 11.06 -15.97 9.91
N LEU A 10 11.80 -14.90 9.62
CA LEU A 10 12.44 -14.68 8.33
C LEU A 10 13.65 -15.59 8.16
N THR A 11 13.74 -16.20 6.98
CA THR A 11 14.82 -17.16 6.68
C THR A 11 16.06 -16.52 6.11
N GLU A 12 15.93 -15.32 5.53
CA GLU A 12 17.00 -14.62 4.83
C GLU A 12 16.80 -13.09 4.90
N LEU A 13 17.92 -12.34 4.87
CA LEU A 13 17.97 -10.87 4.88
C LEU A 13 18.60 -10.41 3.58
N VAL A 14 17.88 -9.57 2.83
CA VAL A 14 18.34 -8.89 1.62
C VAL A 14 18.48 -7.41 1.93
N ILE A 15 19.59 -6.80 1.51
CA ILE A 15 19.84 -5.36 1.70
C ILE A 15 20.17 -4.75 0.35
N ALA A 16 19.58 -3.60 0.05
CA ALA A 16 19.85 -2.88 -1.18
C ALA A 16 21.33 -2.54 -1.32
N SER A 17 21.85 -2.72 -2.53
CA SER A 17 23.22 -2.42 -2.89
C SER A 17 23.24 -1.62 -4.19
N ASN A 18 23.62 -0.34 -4.08
CA ASN A 18 23.54 0.65 -5.16
C ASN A 18 22.12 0.84 -5.71
N GLY A 19 21.13 1.07 -4.84
CA GLY A 19 19.78 1.37 -5.29
C GLY A 19 18.97 0.14 -5.70
N VAL A 20 19.41 -1.09 -5.39
CA VAL A 20 18.74 -2.32 -5.87
C VAL A 20 18.75 -3.40 -4.80
N ALA A 21 17.58 -3.93 -4.48
CA ALA A 21 17.38 -5.14 -3.70
C ALA A 21 16.52 -6.14 -4.49
N THR A 22 16.83 -7.42 -4.38
CA THR A 22 16.04 -8.46 -5.08
C THR A 22 15.96 -9.72 -4.21
N GLY A 23 14.74 -10.07 -3.81
CA GLY A 23 14.39 -11.25 -3.04
C GLY A 23 14.44 -12.55 -3.85
N THR A 24 13.86 -13.61 -3.30
CA THR A 24 13.84 -14.94 -3.91
C THR A 24 12.43 -15.52 -4.07
N SER A 25 12.14 -16.68 -3.51
CA SER A 25 10.81 -17.28 -3.48
C SER A 25 10.48 -17.70 -2.05
N ALA A 26 11.21 -17.14 -1.09
CA ALA A 26 11.19 -17.49 0.31
C ALA A 26 10.91 -16.22 1.11
N ASN A 27 10.40 -16.38 2.32
CA ASN A 27 10.02 -15.25 3.14
C ASN A 27 11.29 -14.53 3.65
N GLU A 28 11.45 -13.27 3.24
CA GLU A 28 12.65 -12.46 3.46
C GLU A 28 12.38 -11.14 4.18
N LEU A 29 13.39 -10.65 4.91
CA LEU A 29 13.48 -9.24 5.26
C LEU A 29 14.23 -8.54 4.13
N ILE A 30 13.61 -7.57 3.47
CA ILE A 30 14.24 -6.78 2.43
C ILE A 30 14.32 -5.33 2.89
N LEU A 31 15.55 -4.84 3.03
CA LEU A 31 15.82 -3.48 3.46
C LEU A 31 16.39 -2.68 2.30
N GLY A 32 15.71 -1.62 1.91
CA GLY A 32 16.29 -0.54 1.13
C GLY A 32 17.25 0.29 1.98
N SER A 33 17.46 1.52 1.54
CA SER A 33 18.50 2.40 2.01
C SER A 33 17.95 3.82 2.18
N ALA A 34 18.84 4.81 2.31
CA ALA A 34 18.43 6.21 2.38
C ALA A 34 18.60 6.91 1.03
N SER A 35 18.51 6.15 -0.07
CA SER A 35 18.62 6.62 -1.44
C SER A 35 17.61 5.89 -2.28
N VAL A 36 17.12 6.51 -3.34
CA VAL A 36 16.24 5.89 -4.35
C VAL A 36 16.64 4.45 -4.66
N ASP A 37 15.77 3.52 -4.28
CA ASP A 37 15.92 2.08 -4.40
C ASP A 37 14.89 1.49 -5.37
N VAL A 38 15.28 0.39 -6.01
CA VAL A 38 14.39 -0.50 -6.76
C VAL A 38 14.40 -1.84 -6.05
N ILE A 39 13.26 -2.21 -5.48
CA ILE A 39 13.10 -3.39 -4.63
C ILE A 39 12.09 -4.34 -5.28
N ASP A 40 12.49 -5.61 -5.42
CA ASP A 40 11.65 -6.68 -5.97
C ASP A 40 11.70 -7.89 -5.01
N GLY A 41 10.63 -8.12 -4.24
CA GLY A 41 10.49 -9.25 -3.32
C GLY A 41 10.35 -10.59 -4.02
N ARG A 42 9.78 -10.56 -5.24
CA ARG A 42 9.45 -11.70 -6.10
C ARG A 42 8.41 -12.63 -5.50
N GLY A 43 8.71 -13.35 -4.44
CA GLY A 43 7.67 -14.11 -3.78
C GLY A 43 8.12 -14.86 -2.55
N GLY A 44 7.15 -15.48 -1.89
CA GLY A 44 7.26 -15.68 -0.45
C GLY A 44 6.43 -14.60 0.23
N ASP A 45 6.22 -14.73 1.54
CA ASP A 45 5.57 -13.69 2.33
C ASP A 45 6.69 -12.80 2.87
N ASP A 46 6.96 -11.67 2.20
CA ASP A 46 8.11 -10.81 2.45
C ASP A 46 7.77 -9.66 3.39
N CYS A 47 8.76 -9.21 4.14
CA CYS A 47 8.74 -7.88 4.76
C CYS A 47 9.69 -6.96 4.00
N ILE A 48 9.16 -5.89 3.43
CA ILE A 48 9.91 -4.92 2.63
C ILE A 48 9.87 -3.55 3.29
N ILE A 49 11.04 -2.92 3.45
CA ILE A 49 11.19 -1.56 3.96
C ILE A 49 11.95 -0.75 2.91
N GLY A 50 11.29 0.20 2.24
CA GLY A 50 11.82 1.09 1.21
C GLY A 50 12.94 1.97 1.75
N GLY A 51 12.59 2.85 2.69
CA GLY A 51 13.55 3.56 3.50
C GLY A 51 13.38 5.06 3.44
N ALA A 52 14.07 5.76 2.56
CA ALA A 52 13.86 7.19 2.39
C ALA A 52 14.15 7.58 0.96
N ASN A 53 13.53 8.68 0.52
CA ASN A 53 13.42 9.11 -0.87
C ASN A 53 12.54 8.17 -1.71
N ASP A 54 12.21 8.65 -2.90
CA ASP A 54 11.30 8.04 -3.85
C ASP A 54 11.79 6.64 -4.31
N ASP A 55 11.16 5.59 -3.81
CA ASP A 55 11.50 4.19 -4.08
C ASP A 55 10.51 3.52 -5.04
N GLU A 56 10.97 2.53 -5.81
CA GLU A 56 10.08 1.60 -6.56
C GLU A 56 10.08 0.24 -5.86
N ILE A 57 8.93 -0.17 -5.33
CA ILE A 57 8.82 -1.38 -4.50
C ILE A 57 7.80 -2.35 -5.11
N ARG A 58 8.19 -3.61 -5.27
CA ARG A 58 7.32 -4.72 -5.68
C ARG A 58 7.34 -5.81 -4.63
N GLY A 59 6.18 -6.15 -4.06
CA GLY A 59 6.00 -7.31 -3.16
C GLY A 59 6.21 -8.61 -3.92
N GLY A 60 5.37 -8.85 -4.91
CA GLY A 60 5.50 -9.98 -5.83
C GLY A 60 4.38 -10.99 -5.64
N THR A 61 4.72 -12.22 -5.23
CA THR A 61 3.71 -13.24 -4.93
C THR A 61 3.80 -13.73 -3.50
N GLY A 62 2.73 -13.64 -2.73
CA GLY A 62 2.70 -14.05 -1.33
C GLY A 62 1.96 -13.02 -0.51
N ALA A 63 1.90 -13.17 0.81
CA ALA A 63 1.31 -12.15 1.66
C ALA A 63 2.40 -11.20 2.15
N ASP A 64 2.61 -10.11 1.43
CA ASP A 64 3.72 -9.20 1.67
C ASP A 64 3.34 -8.09 2.66
N THR A 65 4.29 -7.67 3.49
CA THR A 65 4.18 -6.45 4.31
C THR A 65 5.17 -5.42 3.78
N ILE A 66 4.67 -4.31 3.25
CA ILE A 66 5.48 -3.30 2.58
C ILE A 66 5.40 -1.97 3.33
N TYR A 67 6.54 -1.35 3.58
CA TYR A 67 6.66 0.00 4.15
C TYR A 67 7.44 0.88 3.17
N GLY A 68 6.80 1.87 2.53
CA GLY A 68 7.48 2.87 1.69
C GLY A 68 8.41 3.77 2.52
N GLN A 69 7.85 4.33 3.59
CA GLN A 69 8.46 5.23 4.58
C GLN A 69 8.34 6.71 4.21
N ALA A 70 9.34 7.33 3.59
CA ALA A 70 9.29 8.77 3.33
C ALA A 70 9.85 9.04 1.94
N GLY A 71 9.14 9.82 1.13
CA GLY A 71 9.45 10.00 -0.28
C GLY A 71 8.20 9.77 -1.13
N GLU A 72 8.23 10.19 -2.40
CA GLU A 72 7.14 9.92 -3.32
C GLU A 72 7.30 8.49 -3.88
N ASP A 73 6.79 7.48 -3.19
CA ASP A 73 7.05 6.07 -3.49
C ASP A 73 6.10 5.49 -4.57
N GLN A 74 6.58 4.50 -5.31
CA GLN A 74 5.77 3.66 -6.20
C GLN A 74 5.72 2.24 -5.68
N ILE A 75 4.58 1.84 -5.13
CA ILE A 75 4.41 0.56 -4.46
C ILE A 75 3.44 -0.34 -5.23
N TYR A 76 3.87 -1.57 -5.48
CA TYR A 76 3.07 -2.63 -6.11
C TYR A 76 3.03 -3.85 -5.16
N GLY A 77 1.86 -4.20 -4.61
CA GLY A 77 1.71 -5.46 -3.84
C GLY A 77 1.77 -6.70 -4.75
N GLU A 78 1.17 -6.58 -5.94
CA GLU A 78 1.13 -7.58 -7.01
C GLU A 78 0.13 -8.74 -6.79
N ASN A 79 0.51 -9.92 -6.29
CA ASN A 79 -0.47 -10.98 -6.02
C ASN A 79 -0.30 -11.48 -4.60
N GLY A 80 -1.32 -11.31 -3.78
CA GLY A 80 -1.07 -11.52 -2.38
C GLY A 80 -2.26 -11.24 -1.51
N TRP A 81 -2.07 -11.39 -0.21
CA TRP A 81 -2.89 -10.64 0.75
C TRP A 81 -1.91 -9.68 1.39
N ASP A 82 -1.80 -8.51 0.78
CA ASP A 82 -0.71 -7.60 1.07
C ASP A 82 -1.14 -6.57 2.10
N THR A 83 -0.20 -6.18 2.96
CA THR A 83 -0.36 -5.06 3.88
C THR A 83 0.64 -3.99 3.50
N ILE A 84 0.16 -2.85 3.03
CA ILE A 84 0.97 -1.77 2.49
C ILE A 84 0.84 -0.54 3.38
N TYR A 85 1.98 0.00 3.78
CA TYR A 85 2.13 1.29 4.42
C TYR A 85 2.87 2.21 3.45
N GLY A 86 2.21 3.24 2.92
CA GLY A 86 2.81 4.23 2.02
C GLY A 86 3.86 5.05 2.76
N GLY A 87 3.39 5.94 3.64
CA GLY A 87 4.23 6.64 4.58
C GLY A 87 3.99 8.14 4.54
N ASP A 88 5.06 8.92 4.60
CA ASP A 88 4.99 10.37 4.40
C ASP A 88 5.27 10.71 2.92
N ASP A 89 4.65 11.80 2.43
CA ASP A 89 4.75 12.36 1.07
C ASP A 89 3.80 11.69 0.04
N ASP A 90 3.73 12.24 -1.19
CA ASP A 90 2.69 11.86 -2.18
C ASP A 90 3.02 10.50 -2.84
N ASP A 91 2.31 9.43 -2.46
CA ASP A 91 2.57 8.06 -2.91
C ASP A 91 1.68 7.59 -4.07
N TRP A 92 2.19 6.64 -4.85
CA TRP A 92 1.41 5.88 -5.83
C TRP A 92 1.40 4.40 -5.45
N ILE A 93 0.22 3.86 -5.13
CA ILE A 93 0.06 2.49 -4.62
C ILE A 93 -0.92 1.69 -5.50
N ASP A 94 -0.46 0.51 -5.94
CA ASP A 94 -1.27 -0.52 -6.57
C ASP A 94 -1.21 -1.79 -5.72
N ALA A 95 -2.26 -2.05 -4.94
CA ALA A 95 -2.31 -3.16 -4.00
C ALA A 95 -2.22 -4.51 -4.74
N GLY A 96 -2.79 -4.60 -5.95
CA GLY A 96 -2.66 -5.77 -6.81
C GLY A 96 -3.85 -6.72 -6.69
N ASN A 97 -3.64 -8.02 -6.88
CA ASN A 97 -4.72 -9.00 -6.75
C ASN A 97 -4.72 -9.58 -5.35
N GLY A 98 -5.89 -9.56 -4.72
CA GLY A 98 -6.12 -10.27 -3.48
C GLY A 98 -6.82 -9.38 -2.48
N GLN A 99 -6.95 -9.85 -1.25
CA GLN A 99 -7.60 -9.06 -0.21
C GLN A 99 -6.51 -8.29 0.50
N ASP A 100 -6.39 -7.02 0.17
CA ASP A 100 -5.26 -6.20 0.58
C ASP A 100 -5.68 -5.18 1.64
N THR A 101 -4.71 -4.71 2.41
CA THR A 101 -4.89 -3.64 3.39
C THR A 101 -3.88 -2.53 3.11
N VAL A 102 -4.35 -1.32 2.89
CA VAL A 102 -3.50 -0.16 2.57
C VAL A 102 -3.69 0.93 3.61
N TYR A 103 -2.58 1.46 4.11
CA TYR A 103 -2.49 2.65 4.95
C TYR A 103 -1.52 3.62 4.27
N CYS A 104 -2.00 4.69 3.62
CA CYS A 104 -1.06 5.62 2.98
C CYS A 104 -0.44 6.64 3.93
N ASP A 105 -1.02 6.81 5.13
CA ASP A 105 -0.55 7.73 6.17
C ASP A 105 -0.66 9.22 5.77
N GLY A 106 0.31 9.85 5.12
CA GLY A 106 0.22 11.28 4.82
C GLY A 106 0.84 11.69 3.51
N GLY A 107 0.07 12.39 2.67
CA GLY A 107 0.44 12.71 1.30
C GLY A 107 -0.83 13.04 0.52
N ASN A 108 -0.72 13.47 -0.73
CA ASN A 108 -1.85 13.42 -1.67
C ASN A 108 -1.68 12.15 -2.50
N ASP A 109 -2.24 11.06 -2.02
CA ASP A 109 -1.90 9.73 -2.50
C ASP A 109 -2.80 9.30 -3.66
N THR A 110 -2.29 8.40 -4.49
CA THR A 110 -3.09 7.72 -5.52
C THR A 110 -3.08 6.22 -5.25
N ILE A 111 -4.25 5.66 -4.95
CA ILE A 111 -4.38 4.28 -4.47
C ILE A 111 -5.29 3.47 -5.40
N TYR A 112 -4.85 2.27 -5.77
CA TYR A 112 -5.65 1.27 -6.48
C TYR A 112 -5.74 -0.02 -5.65
N GLY A 113 -6.93 -0.35 -5.12
CA GLY A 113 -7.20 -1.65 -4.48
C GLY A 113 -7.23 -2.80 -5.49
N ARG A 114 -7.77 -2.50 -6.69
CA ARG A 114 -7.95 -3.41 -7.84
C ARG A 114 -9.07 -4.42 -7.70
N GLY A 115 -8.88 -5.47 -6.92
CA GLY A 115 -9.56 -6.73 -7.18
C GLY A 115 -9.66 -7.60 -5.95
N LYS A 116 -10.88 -8.00 -5.61
CA LYS A 116 -11.31 -8.61 -4.33
C LYS A 116 -11.60 -7.52 -3.30
N THR A 117 -12.03 -7.95 -2.11
CA THR A 117 -12.42 -7.07 -1.01
C THR A 117 -11.17 -6.50 -0.38
N ASP A 118 -10.98 -5.21 -0.53
CA ASP A 118 -9.85 -4.46 0.00
C ASP A 118 -10.25 -3.59 1.20
N THR A 119 -9.27 -3.24 2.03
CA THR A 119 -9.43 -2.24 3.09
C THR A 119 -8.42 -1.13 2.89
N ILE A 120 -8.89 0.09 2.61
CA ILE A 120 -8.03 1.21 2.24
C ILE A 120 -8.27 2.38 3.19
N PHE A 121 -7.17 2.91 3.74
CA PHE A 121 -7.13 4.14 4.52
C PHE A 121 -6.25 5.15 3.79
N GLY A 122 -6.86 6.25 3.31
CA GLY A 122 -6.16 7.34 2.62
C GLY A 122 -5.16 8.02 3.56
N GLY A 123 -5.68 8.73 4.56
CA GLY A 123 -4.83 9.26 5.63
C GLY A 123 -5.01 10.76 5.74
N SER A 124 -3.91 11.52 5.70
CA SER A 124 -3.99 12.98 5.62
C SER A 124 -3.54 13.49 4.27
N GLY A 125 -4.31 14.39 3.67
CA GLY A 125 -4.04 15.00 2.38
C GLY A 125 -5.16 14.66 1.40
N ASN A 126 -5.10 15.21 0.19
CA ASN A 126 -6.22 15.09 -0.74
C ASN A 126 -6.03 13.84 -1.61
N ASP A 127 -6.60 12.73 -1.18
CA ASP A 127 -6.31 11.43 -1.77
C ASP A 127 -7.20 11.12 -2.97
N THR A 128 -6.68 10.30 -3.88
CA THR A 128 -7.43 9.71 -4.99
C THR A 128 -7.44 8.20 -4.85
N ILE A 129 -8.59 7.64 -4.47
CA ILE A 129 -8.73 6.23 -4.10
C ILE A 129 -9.64 5.51 -5.09
N PHE A 130 -9.18 4.37 -5.62
CA PHE A 130 -9.95 3.48 -6.49
C PHE A 130 -10.02 2.08 -5.89
N GLY A 131 -11.18 1.66 -5.35
CA GLY A 131 -11.41 0.26 -4.92
C GLY A 131 -11.41 -0.72 -6.10
N ASN A 132 -11.96 -0.26 -7.23
CA ASN A 132 -12.09 -0.96 -8.50
C ASN A 132 -13.06 -2.14 -8.51
N GLY A 133 -12.82 -3.25 -7.84
CA GLY A 133 -13.74 -4.39 -7.96
C GLY A 133 -13.61 -5.38 -6.82
N GLY A 134 -14.72 -5.62 -6.14
CA GLY A 134 -14.71 -6.26 -4.84
C GLY A 134 -15.75 -5.58 -3.97
N ASP A 135 -16.12 -6.19 -2.85
CA ASP A 135 -16.90 -5.45 -1.86
C ASP A 135 -15.89 -4.77 -0.93
N ASP A 136 -15.55 -3.50 -1.18
CA ASP A 136 -14.43 -2.80 -0.54
C ASP A 136 -14.83 -2.01 0.71
N THR A 137 -13.87 -1.73 1.59
CA THR A 137 -14.01 -0.78 2.70
C THR A 137 -12.97 0.33 2.54
N ILE A 138 -13.42 1.56 2.34
CA ILE A 138 -12.55 2.69 2.03
C ILE A 138 -12.82 3.84 3.00
N ASP A 139 -11.78 4.34 3.67
CA ASP A 139 -11.83 5.53 4.50
C ASP A 139 -10.79 6.56 4.03
N GLY A 140 -11.24 7.69 3.50
CA GLY A 140 -10.38 8.82 3.10
C GLY A 140 -9.67 9.46 4.30
N ASN A 141 -10.23 9.33 5.51
CA ASN A 141 -9.77 9.95 6.76
C ASN A 141 -9.86 11.48 6.80
N GLY A 142 -8.96 12.23 6.17
CA GLY A 142 -8.88 13.67 6.37
C GLY A 142 -8.40 14.44 5.16
N ASP A 143 -8.87 15.69 5.08
CA ASP A 143 -8.76 16.58 3.91
C ASP A 143 -9.74 16.19 2.78
N ASP A 144 -9.64 16.80 1.60
CA ASP A 144 -10.68 16.68 0.55
C ASP A 144 -10.39 15.51 -0.40
N ASP A 145 -11.10 14.39 -0.24
CA ASP A 145 -10.79 13.16 -0.98
C ASP A 145 -11.65 12.92 -2.23
N THR A 146 -11.11 12.15 -3.18
CA THR A 146 -11.86 11.56 -4.29
C THR A 146 -11.83 10.04 -4.21
N ILE A 147 -12.98 9.44 -3.95
CA ILE A 147 -13.12 7.99 -3.75
C ILE A 147 -14.04 7.40 -4.83
N ASP A 148 -13.53 6.42 -5.58
CA ASP A 148 -14.30 5.58 -6.50
C ASP A 148 -14.26 4.12 -6.04
N GLY A 149 -15.32 3.65 -5.38
CA GLY A 149 -15.44 2.27 -4.91
C GLY A 149 -15.32 1.26 -6.07
N GLY A 150 -15.90 1.62 -7.22
CA GLY A 150 -15.82 0.81 -8.43
C GLY A 150 -17.02 -0.13 -8.58
N ARG A 151 -16.79 -1.41 -8.84
CA ARG A 151 -17.85 -2.39 -9.04
C ARG A 151 -18.06 -3.16 -7.74
N ASP A 152 -19.32 -3.54 -7.54
CA ASP A 152 -19.82 -4.34 -6.40
C ASP A 152 -20.24 -3.45 -5.22
N GLN A 153 -20.29 -3.93 -3.98
CA GLN A 153 -20.83 -3.17 -2.85
C GLN A 153 -19.72 -2.62 -1.96
N ASP A 154 -19.44 -1.32 -2.12
CA ASP A 154 -18.32 -0.66 -1.45
C ASP A 154 -18.80 0.23 -0.31
N ASP A 155 -18.29 0.02 0.89
CA ASP A 155 -18.50 0.91 2.04
C ASP A 155 -17.44 2.01 2.01
N CYS A 156 -17.85 3.25 1.72
CA CYS A 156 -16.92 4.37 1.64
C CYS A 156 -17.27 5.48 2.65
N VAL A 157 -16.24 5.91 3.38
CA VAL A 157 -16.24 7.07 4.27
C VAL A 157 -15.17 8.05 3.77
N GLY A 158 -15.49 9.33 3.69
CA GLY A 158 -14.51 10.37 3.28
C GLY A 158 -13.82 11.02 4.47
N GLY A 159 -14.43 10.98 5.65
CA GLY A 159 -13.84 11.55 6.85
C GLY A 159 -13.98 13.09 6.91
N ASN A 160 -12.89 13.79 7.20
CA ASN A 160 -12.89 15.25 7.40
C ASN A 160 -12.59 16.01 6.11
N GLY A 161 -13.58 16.51 5.40
CA GLY A 161 -13.30 17.35 4.24
C GLY A 161 -14.53 17.60 3.41
N ILE A 162 -14.31 18.02 2.17
CA ILE A 162 -15.31 18.01 1.11
C ILE A 162 -14.95 16.87 0.15
N ASP A 163 -15.58 15.73 0.39
CA ASP A 163 -15.24 14.51 -0.33
C ASP A 163 -16.14 14.30 -1.56
N VAL A 164 -15.58 13.61 -2.54
CA VAL A 164 -16.26 13.22 -3.78
C VAL A 164 -16.32 11.70 -3.86
N PHE A 165 -17.54 11.15 -3.88
CA PHE A 165 -17.76 9.72 -4.03
C PHE A 165 -18.27 9.34 -5.43
N VAL A 166 -17.75 8.24 -5.95
CA VAL A 166 -18.19 7.55 -7.15
C VAL A 166 -18.39 6.08 -6.80
N GLN A 167 -19.54 5.52 -7.21
CA GLN A 167 -19.87 4.10 -7.03
C GLN A 167 -19.81 3.53 -5.59
N CYS A 168 -19.87 4.37 -4.56
CA CYS A 168 -19.90 3.93 -3.16
C CYS A 168 -21.30 3.75 -2.58
N GLU A 169 -21.46 2.76 -1.71
CA GLU A 169 -22.49 2.74 -0.68
C GLU A 169 -22.06 3.66 0.47
N VAL A 170 -22.51 4.91 0.42
CA VAL A 170 -22.14 5.88 1.44
C VAL A 170 -22.99 5.64 2.69
N GLU A 171 -22.40 5.12 3.77
CA GLU A 171 -23.06 5.10 5.08
C GLU A 171 -23.30 6.54 5.56
N THR A 172 -24.55 6.99 5.51
CA THR A 172 -24.92 8.30 6.08
C THR A 172 -24.82 8.24 7.60
N PRO A 173 -24.29 9.29 8.27
CA PRO A 173 -24.17 9.33 9.73
C PRO A 173 -25.51 9.29 10.48
#